data_AF-A0A533WV97-F1
#
_entry.id   AF-A0A533WV97-F1
#
_cell.length_a   1.000
_cell.length_b   1.000
_cell.length_c   1.000
_cell.angle_alpha   90.00
_cell.angle_beta   90.00
_cell.angle_gamma   90.00
#
_symmetry.space_group_name_H-M   'P 1'
#
loop_
_entity.id
_entity.type
_entity.pdbx_description
1 polymer ?
#
loop_
_entity_poly.entity_id
_entity_poly.type
_entity_poly.pdbx_seq_one_letter_code
_entity_poly.pdbx_strand_id
1 'polypeptide(L)'
;MSPVCVCGELGGPMDDLMMKNPVLLIGIGGAGSKIATAASTILGCKCLLISNDKRDLIHNEKCTAVYVDSGEWINPSSLKLRSFVQAHRNEMMAAM
;
A
#
# COMPACT_ATOMS: atom_id res chain seq x y z
N MET A 1 14.28 3.85 11.77
CA MET A 1 14.98 4.57 10.70
C MET A 1 14.78 6.05 10.96
N SER A 2 15.87 6.82 11.03
CA SER A 2 15.82 8.26 11.30
C SER A 2 15.20 9.01 10.12
N PRO A 3 14.51 10.14 10.36
CA PRO A 3 13.96 10.97 9.30
C PRO A 3 15.06 11.47 8.37
N VAL A 4 14.78 11.47 7.06
CA VAL A 4 15.69 12.02 6.04
C VAL A 4 15.45 13.52 6.00
N CYS A 5 16.41 14.31 6.47
CA CYS A 5 16.37 15.77 6.36
C CYS A 5 16.89 16.17 4.98
N VAL A 6 16.07 16.87 4.20
CA VAL A 6 16.48 17.41 2.90
C VAL A 6 16.82 18.88 3.12
N CYS A 7 18.11 19.22 3.16
CA CYS A 7 18.53 20.62 3.17
C CYS A 7 18.21 21.26 1.81
N GLY A 8 17.12 22.02 1.75
CA GLY A 8 16.83 22.88 0.61
C GLY A 8 17.59 24.20 0.73
N GLU A 9 18.31 24.60 -0.32
CA GLU A 9 18.89 25.94 -0.45
C GLU A 9 17.78 26.97 -0.76
N LEU A 10 16.95 27.31 0.22
CA LEU A 10 16.03 28.44 0.13
C LEU A 10 16.13 29.24 1.42
N GLY A 11 16.78 30.40 1.34
CA GLY A 11 17.10 31.30 2.46
C GLY A 11 15.87 31.93 3.13
N GLY A 12 15.16 31.14 3.92
CA GLY A 12 14.11 31.57 4.86
C GLY A 12 14.25 30.87 6.23
N PRO A 13 13.52 31.30 7.26
CA PRO A 13 13.60 30.71 8.60
C PRO A 13 13.35 29.20 8.52
N MET A 14 14.24 28.43 9.16
CA MET A 14 14.37 27.00 9.03
C MET A 14 13.21 26.26 9.70
N ASP A 15 12.07 26.20 9.01
CA ASP A 15 11.10 25.15 9.22
C ASP A 15 11.64 23.89 8.52
N ASP A 16 12.33 23.03 9.28
CA ASP A 16 12.73 21.70 8.84
C ASP A 16 11.50 21.00 8.23
N LEU A 17 11.45 20.90 6.90
CA LEU A 17 10.43 20.15 6.20
C LEU A 17 10.71 18.66 6.45
N MET A 18 10.35 18.16 7.63
CA MET A 18 10.44 16.75 7.96
C MET A 18 9.56 15.96 7.00
N MET A 19 10.18 15.40 5.96
CA MET A 19 9.55 14.44 5.07
C MET A 19 9.15 13.22 5.88
N LYS A 20 7.87 13.17 6.25
CA LYS A 20 7.25 12.00 6.89
C LYS A 20 7.29 10.88 5.84
N ASN A 21 8.19 9.91 6.01
CA ASN A 21 8.47 8.79 5.10
C ASN A 21 7.36 8.56 4.04
N PRO A 22 7.49 9.08 2.81
CA PRO A 22 6.41 9.08 1.81
C PRO A 22 6.28 7.72 1.10
N VAL A 23 6.65 6.64 1.78
CA VAL A 23 6.67 5.30 1.20
C VAL A 23 5.39 4.57 1.60
N LEU A 24 4.61 4.19 0.60
CA LEU A 24 3.52 3.23 0.72
C LEU A 24 3.96 1.92 0.06
N LEU A 25 3.98 0.83 0.81
CA LEU A 25 4.21 -0.50 0.24
C LEU A 25 2.89 -1.11 -0.20
N ILE A 26 2.84 -1.66 -1.41
CA ILE A 26 1.65 -2.32 -1.96
C ILE A 26 1.94 -3.80 -2.18
N GLY A 27 1.19 -4.67 -1.51
CA GLY A 27 1.25 -6.12 -1.69
C GLY A 27 0.05 -6.61 -2.47
N ILE A 28 0.27 -7.34 -3.57
CA ILE A 28 -0.81 -7.89 -4.40
C ILE A 28 -0.79 -9.43 -4.33
N GLY A 29 -1.94 -10.04 -4.04
CA GLY A 29 -2.10 -11.48 -3.89
C GLY A 29 -1.30 -12.06 -2.71
N GLY A 30 -1.25 -13.38 -2.57
CA GLY A 30 -0.67 -14.01 -1.38
C GLY A 30 0.82 -13.80 -1.20
N ALA A 31 1.61 -13.95 -2.27
CA ALA A 31 3.06 -13.71 -2.18
C ALA A 31 3.36 -12.22 -1.94
N GLY A 32 2.73 -11.33 -2.70
CA GLY A 32 2.92 -9.89 -2.57
C GLY A 32 2.50 -9.39 -1.19
N SER A 33 1.40 -9.90 -0.63
CA SER A 33 0.91 -9.49 0.69
C SER A 33 1.86 -9.88 1.82
N LYS A 34 2.44 -11.09 1.76
CA LYS A 34 3.44 -11.55 2.73
C LYS A 34 4.71 -10.71 2.67
N ILE A 35 5.23 -10.46 1.46
CA ILE A 35 6.44 -9.63 1.27
C ILE A 35 6.19 -8.20 1.73
N ALA A 36 5.09 -7.58 1.33
CA ALA A 36 4.77 -6.20 1.67
C ALA A 36 4.56 -6.02 3.19
N THR A 37 3.92 -6.98 3.86
CA THR A 37 3.74 -6.94 5.32
C THR A 37 5.07 -7.05 6.06
N ALA A 38 5.94 -7.96 5.64
CA ALA A 38 7.27 -8.10 6.25
C ALA A 38 8.13 -6.85 6.01
N ALA A 39 8.17 -6.35 4.77
CA ALA A 39 8.98 -5.21 4.40
C ALA A 39 8.47 -3.90 5.02
N SER A 40 7.15 -3.68 5.10
CA SER A 40 6.58 -2.49 5.75
C SER A 40 6.86 -2.44 7.25
N THR A 41 6.91 -3.61 7.91
CA THR A 41 7.31 -3.72 9.32
C THR A 41 8.76 -3.29 9.51
N ILE A 42 9.67 -3.76 8.65
CA ILE A 42 11.11 -3.43 8.69
C ILE A 42 11.35 -1.95 8.37
N LEU A 43 10.67 -1.42 7.36
CA LEU A 43 10.81 -0.04 6.90
C LEU A 43 10.03 0.97 7.76
N GLY A 44 9.14 0.48 8.63
CA GLY A 44 8.28 1.30 9.46
C GLY A 44 7.33 2.19 8.66
N CYS A 45 6.84 1.71 7.51
CA CYS A 45 5.99 2.47 6.60
C CYS A 45 4.55 1.90 6.53
N LYS A 46 3.65 2.65 5.89
CA LYS A 46 2.27 2.18 5.63
C LYS A 46 2.29 1.08 4.58
N CYS A 47 1.30 0.20 4.66
CA CYS A 47 1.11 -0.89 3.73
C CYS A 47 -0.34 -0.94 3.21
N LEU A 48 -0.51 -1.29 1.95
CA LEU A 48 -1.79 -1.59 1.30
C LEU A 48 -1.73 -3.01 0.74
N LEU A 49 -2.67 -3.87 1.15
CA LEU A 49 -2.79 -5.25 0.70
C LEU A 49 -4.00 -5.39 -0.21
N ILE A 50 -3.82 -5.94 -1.41
CA ILE A 50 -4.88 -6.14 -2.40
C ILE A 50 -4.91 -7.62 -2.77
N SER A 51 -5.99 -8.33 -2.47
CA SER A 51 -6.13 -9.73 -2.87
C SER A 51 -7.58 -10.14 -3.13
N ASN A 52 -7.73 -11.16 -3.97
CA ASN A 52 -8.98 -11.90 -4.18
C ASN A 52 -9.12 -13.08 -3.20
N ASP A 53 -8.11 -13.35 -2.38
CA ASP A 53 -8.19 -14.34 -1.32
C ASP A 53 -8.14 -13.64 0.04
N LYS A 54 -9.20 -13.81 0.84
CA LYS A 54 -9.29 -13.22 2.18
C LYS A 54 -8.17 -13.68 3.11
N ARG A 55 -7.59 -14.87 2.85
CA ARG A 55 -6.48 -15.43 3.64
C ARG A 55 -5.17 -14.66 3.47
N ASP A 56 -5.04 -13.89 2.39
CA ASP A 56 -3.87 -13.06 2.13
C ASP A 56 -3.91 -11.73 2.88
N LEU A 57 -5.10 -11.34 3.37
CA LEU A 57 -5.35 -10.02 3.93
C LEU A 57 -5.19 -10.03 5.46
N ILE A 58 -4.25 -9.24 5.95
CA ILE A 58 -4.01 -9.04 7.38
C ILE A 58 -4.53 -7.65 7.76
N HIS A 59 -5.33 -7.58 8.84
CA HIS A 59 -5.83 -6.33 9.37
C HIS A 59 -4.99 -5.94 10.59
N ASN A 60 -4.24 -4.84 10.48
CA ASN A 60 -3.52 -4.24 11.60
C ASN A 60 -3.41 -2.72 11.39
N GLU A 61 -2.93 -1.99 12.39
CA GLU A 61 -2.90 -0.51 12.37
C GLU A 61 -2.07 0.11 11.24
N LYS A 62 -1.13 -0.66 10.64
CA LYS A 62 -0.22 -0.17 9.58
C LYS A 62 -0.56 -0.69 8.19
N CYS A 63 -1.39 -1.73 8.09
CA CYS A 63 -1.79 -2.37 6.85
C CYS A 63 -3.28 -2.13 6.58
N THR A 64 -3.58 -1.40 5.51
CA THR A 64 -4.93 -1.33 4.94
C THR A 64 -5.14 -2.52 4.01
N ALA A 65 -6.29 -3.19 4.10
CA ALA A 65 -6.62 -4.34 3.27
C ALA A 65 -7.79 -4.03 2.35
N VAL A 66 -7.65 -4.34 1.07
CA VAL A 66 -8.70 -4.24 0.04
C VAL A 66 -8.94 -5.63 -0.52
N TYR A 67 -10.14 -6.14 -0.30
CA TYR A 67 -10.59 -7.41 -0.85
C TYR A 67 -11.24 -7.17 -2.20
N VAL A 68 -10.73 -7.83 -3.24
CA VAL A 68 -11.24 -7.72 -4.61
C VAL A 68 -11.88 -9.03 -4.99
N ASP A 69 -13.21 -9.10 -4.94
CA ASP A 69 -13.95 -10.30 -5.31
C ASP A 69 -14.01 -10.47 -6.83
N SER A 70 -13.41 -11.55 -7.35
CA SER A 70 -13.50 -11.94 -8.76
C SER A 70 -14.69 -12.85 -9.08
N GLY A 71 -15.51 -13.20 -8.10
CA GLY A 71 -16.54 -14.23 -8.20
C GLY A 71 -15.95 -15.61 -8.50
N GLU A 72 -16.68 -16.43 -9.25
CA GLU A 72 -16.28 -17.81 -9.59
C GLU A 72 -15.20 -17.92 -10.68
N TRP A 73 -14.55 -16.80 -11.04
CA TRP A 73 -13.52 -16.81 -12.06
C TRP A 73 -12.21 -17.39 -11.54
N ILE A 74 -11.85 -18.58 -12.03
CA ILE A 74 -10.60 -19.27 -11.66
C ILE A 74 -9.37 -18.57 -12.26
N ASN A 75 -9.46 -18.10 -13.51
CA ASN A 75 -8.34 -17.46 -14.21
C ASN A 75 -8.82 -16.28 -15.07
N PRO A 76 -9.19 -15.15 -14.43
CA PRO A 76 -9.57 -13.95 -15.15
C PRO A 76 -8.43 -13.37 -15.96
N SER A 77 -8.77 -12.87 -17.15
CA SER A 77 -7.84 -12.07 -17.94
C SER A 77 -7.43 -10.83 -17.14
N SER A 78 -6.26 -10.30 -17.45
CA SER A 78 -5.76 -9.06 -16.84
C SER A 78 -6.74 -7.89 -17.00
N LEU A 79 -7.47 -7.82 -18.13
CA LEU A 79 -8.50 -6.82 -18.36
C LEU A 79 -9.69 -6.99 -17.39
N LYS A 80 -10.13 -8.23 -17.18
CA LYS A 80 -11.23 -8.52 -16.25
C LYS A 80 -10.82 -8.22 -14.81
N LEU A 81 -9.61 -8.61 -14.40
CA LEU A 81 -9.04 -8.25 -13.09
C LEU A 81 -9.02 -6.73 -12.88
N ARG A 82 -8.56 -5.97 -13.88
CA ARG A 82 -8.57 -4.50 -13.82
C ARG A 82 -9.97 -3.93 -13.61
N SER A 83 -11.00 -4.53 -14.23
CA SER A 83 -12.39 -4.09 -14.04
C SER A 83 -12.88 -4.32 -12.60
N PHE A 84 -12.49 -5.43 -11.95
CA PHE A 84 -12.83 -5.70 -10.55
C PHE A 84 -12.16 -4.70 -9.61
N VAL A 85 -10.86 -4.46 -9.81
CA VAL A 85 -10.08 -3.51 -8.99
C VAL A 85 -10.59 -2.07 -9.13
N GLN A 86 -11.13 -1.69 -10.29
CA GLN A 86 -11.62 -0.33 -10.55
C GLN A 86 -12.76 0.08 -9.61
N ALA A 87 -13.59 -0.87 -9.14
CA ALA A 87 -14.65 -0.61 -8.18
C ALA A 87 -14.11 -0.13 -6.81
N HIS A 88 -12.90 -0.55 -6.45
CA HIS A 88 -12.24 -0.23 -5.18
C HIS A 88 -11.31 1.00 -5.26
N ARG A 89 -11.42 1.81 -6.33
CA ARG A 89 -10.57 2.99 -6.53
C ARG A 89 -10.55 3.92 -5.32
N ASN A 90 -11.71 4.19 -4.73
CA ASN A 90 -11.82 5.14 -3.62
C ASN A 90 -11.20 4.59 -2.33
N GLU A 91 -11.35 3.28 -2.08
CA GLU A 91 -10.73 2.61 -0.92
C GLU A 91 -9.20 2.66 -1.02
N MET A 92 -8.65 2.39 -2.21
CA MET A 92 -7.21 2.49 -2.44
C MET A 92 -6.67 3.92 -2.29
N MET A 93 -7.40 4.92 -2.81
CA MET A 93 -7.02 6.32 -2.67
C MET A 93 -7.04 6.81 -1.23
N ALA A 94 -7.92 6.26 -0.38
CA ALA A 94 -7.96 6.60 1.05
C ALA A 94 -6.78 6.01 1.84
N ALA A 95 -6.09 5.00 1.31
CA ALA A 95 -4.92 4.39 1.93
C ALA A 95 -3.61 5.17 1.64
N MET A 96 -3.62 6.05 0.63
CA MET A 96 -2.51 6.94 0.26
C MET A 96 -2.44 8.12 1.25
#